data_AF-A0A4Q2M700-F1
#
_entry.id   AF-A0A4Q2M700-F1
#
_cell.length_a   1.000
_cell.length_b   1.000
_cell.length_c   1.000
_cell.angle_alpha   90.00
_cell.angle_beta   90.00
_cell.angle_gamma   90.00
#
_symmetry.space_group_name_H-M   'P 1'
#
loop_
_entity.id
_entity.type
_entity.pdbx_description
1 polymer ?
#
loop_
_entity_poly.entity_id
_entity_poly.type
_entity_poly.pdbx_seq_one_letter_code
_entity_poly.pdbx_strand_id
1 'polypeptide(L)'
;MLTGIDPILTGRLLDELDRLGHGDELVIADANYPAHSIGVPVIELPLIDSPRVTKAIRSVIPPDDYEAESVLLMTSEDAERPDVQHELIAAAAVAPDRVGELERFAFYERANAAQLVIRTGEPRSYGNLILRKGIVRWNG
;
A
#
# COMPACT_ATOMS: atom_id res chain seq x y z
N MET A 1 6.01 -18.59 9.62
CA MET A 1 7.05 -18.29 8.61
C MET A 1 6.97 -19.33 7.51
N LEU A 2 7.17 -18.91 6.26
CA LEU A 2 7.11 -19.76 5.07
C LEU A 2 8.39 -19.60 4.24
N THR A 3 8.81 -20.64 3.54
CA THR A 3 9.96 -20.57 2.64
C THR A 3 9.66 -19.66 1.45
N GLY A 4 10.52 -18.68 1.17
CA GLY A 4 10.39 -17.77 0.02
C GLY A 4 9.41 -16.62 0.20
N ILE A 5 8.80 -16.47 1.38
CA ILE A 5 7.87 -15.39 1.71
C ILE A 5 8.52 -14.50 2.77
N ASP A 6 8.38 -13.19 2.61
CA ASP A 6 8.84 -12.21 3.59
C ASP A 6 8.24 -12.48 4.98
N PRO A 7 9.03 -12.55 6.07
CA PRO A 7 8.54 -12.95 7.39
C PRO A 7 7.52 -12.00 8.01
N ILE A 8 7.41 -10.75 7.53
CA ILE A 8 6.33 -9.83 7.94
C ILE A 8 4.97 -10.34 7.45
N LEU A 9 4.95 -11.00 6.29
CA LEU A 9 3.76 -11.59 5.71
C LEU A 9 3.49 -12.92 6.38
N THR A 10 2.68 -12.89 7.44
CA THR A 10 2.32 -14.08 8.21
C THR A 10 0.88 -14.00 8.72
N GLY A 11 0.29 -15.17 8.97
CA GLY A 11 -1.03 -15.29 9.61
C GLY A 11 -2.10 -14.48 8.90
N ARG A 12 -2.77 -13.60 9.67
CA ARG A 12 -3.89 -12.79 9.16
C ARG A 12 -3.49 -11.89 7.98
N LEU A 13 -2.28 -11.32 7.96
CA LEU A 13 -1.87 -10.48 6.84
C LEU A 13 -1.86 -11.25 5.52
N LEU A 14 -1.38 -12.49 5.52
CA LEU A 14 -1.43 -13.33 4.31
C LEU A 14 -2.86 -13.68 3.91
N ASP A 15 -3.73 -14.03 4.87
CA ASP A 15 -5.14 -14.33 4.59
C ASP A 15 -5.85 -13.13 3.94
N GLU A 16 -5.68 -11.93 4.48
CA GLU A 16 -6.29 -10.72 3.92
C GLU A 16 -5.73 -10.38 2.52
N LEU A 17 -4.42 -10.55 2.29
CA LEU A 17 -3.80 -10.34 0.98
C LEU A 17 -4.25 -11.36 -0.09
N ASP A 18 -4.48 -12.61 0.32
CA ASP A 18 -4.96 -13.68 -0.56
C ASP A 18 -6.41 -13.43 -1.01
N ARG A 19 -7.24 -12.87 -0.12
CA ARG A 19 -8.65 -12.51 -0.40
C ARG A 19 -8.81 -11.41 -1.45
N LEU A 20 -7.83 -10.54 -1.63
CA LEU A 20 -7.90 -9.45 -2.60
C LEU A 20 -8.07 -10.00 -4.02
N GLY A 21 -9.03 -9.47 -4.77
CA GLY A 21 -9.20 -9.70 -6.20
C GLY A 21 -8.32 -8.80 -7.07
N HIS A 22 -8.37 -9.00 -8.38
CA HIS A 22 -7.83 -8.00 -9.31
C HIS A 22 -8.69 -6.73 -9.25
N GLY A 23 -8.04 -5.57 -9.15
CA GLY A 23 -8.69 -4.27 -9.04
C GLY A 23 -8.98 -3.84 -7.61
N ASP A 24 -8.94 -4.77 -6.64
CA ASP A 24 -9.02 -4.44 -5.23
C ASP A 24 -7.81 -3.61 -4.79
N GLU A 25 -8.03 -2.76 -3.81
CA GLU A 25 -7.04 -1.86 -3.27
C GLU A 25 -6.75 -2.15 -1.80
N LEU A 26 -5.50 -1.92 -1.41
CA LEU A 26 -5.10 -1.88 -0.02
C LEU A 26 -4.37 -0.57 0.28
N VAL A 27 -4.45 -0.14 1.53
CA VAL A 27 -3.75 1.04 2.03
C VAL A 27 -2.58 0.57 2.88
N ILE A 28 -1.36 1.00 2.57
CA ILE A 28 -0.25 1.02 3.53
C ILE A 28 -0.23 2.42 4.14
N ALA A 29 -0.54 2.51 5.42
CA ALA A 29 -0.76 3.76 6.12
C ALA A 29 0.38 4.07 7.10
N ASP A 30 0.72 5.36 7.23
CA ASP A 30 1.62 5.86 8.27
C ASP A 30 0.99 5.81 9.67
N ALA A 31 1.77 6.12 10.70
CA ALA A 31 1.33 6.03 12.09
C ALA A 31 0.21 7.05 12.45
N ASN A 32 0.07 8.13 11.69
CA ASN A 32 -0.86 9.23 11.93
C ASN A 32 -2.19 9.07 11.17
N TYR A 33 -2.26 8.15 10.21
CA TYR A 33 -3.45 7.90 9.43
C TYR A 33 -4.63 7.36 10.28
N PRO A 34 -5.87 7.83 10.06
CA PRO A 34 -7.05 7.38 10.80
C PRO A 34 -7.54 5.99 10.35
N ALA A 35 -6.70 4.95 10.48
CA ALA A 35 -6.98 3.62 9.90
C ALA A 35 -8.30 2.99 10.36
N HIS A 36 -8.67 3.17 11.63
CA HIS A 36 -9.87 2.54 12.23
C HIS A 36 -11.18 3.30 11.97
N SER A 37 -11.14 4.47 11.30
CA SER A 37 -12.37 5.14 10.88
C SER A 37 -12.97 4.52 9.61
N ILE A 38 -12.16 3.73 8.90
CA ILE A 38 -12.52 3.06 7.65
C ILE A 38 -13.02 1.68 8.06
N GLY A 39 -14.28 1.34 7.75
CA GLY A 39 -14.96 0.13 8.24
C GLY A 39 -14.48 -1.21 7.67
N VAL A 40 -13.18 -1.32 7.42
CA VAL A 40 -12.50 -2.43 6.74
C VAL A 40 -11.48 -3.06 7.69
N PRO A 41 -10.99 -4.29 7.42
CA PRO A 41 -9.93 -4.89 8.19
C PRO A 41 -8.70 -3.97 8.33
N VAL A 42 -8.23 -3.82 9.57
CA VAL A 42 -6.98 -3.11 9.87
C VAL A 42 -5.96 -4.10 10.45
N ILE A 43 -4.76 -4.13 9.86
CA ILE A 43 -3.60 -4.86 10.36
C ILE A 43 -2.58 -3.85 10.87
N GLU A 44 -2.15 -3.99 12.13
CA GLU A 44 -1.15 -3.09 12.72
C GLU A 44 0.25 -3.71 12.69
N LEU A 45 1.21 -2.95 12.18
CA LEU A 45 2.64 -3.26 12.16
C LEU A 45 3.44 -2.06 12.73
N PRO A 46 3.29 -1.75 14.03
CA PRO A 46 3.69 -0.46 14.62
C PRO A 46 5.21 -0.24 14.70
N LEU A 47 6.03 -1.24 14.39
CA LEU A 47 7.50 -1.18 14.49
C LEU A 47 8.20 -1.31 13.13
N ILE A 48 7.44 -1.17 12.03
CA ILE A 48 7.95 -1.35 10.68
C ILE A 48 7.52 -0.14 9.86
N ASP A 49 8.43 0.44 9.09
CA ASP A 49 8.14 1.57 8.21
C ASP A 49 7.32 1.16 6.96
N SER A 50 6.66 2.13 6.34
CA SER A 50 5.77 1.89 5.21
C SER A 50 6.50 1.46 3.93
N PRO A 51 7.72 1.93 3.60
CA PRO A 51 8.50 1.38 2.49
C PRO A 51 8.84 -0.12 2.68
N ARG A 52 9.23 -0.55 3.88
CA ARG A 52 9.55 -1.96 4.18
C ARG A 52 8.33 -2.86 4.05
N VAL A 53 7.18 -2.40 4.52
CA VAL A 53 5.89 -3.09 4.38
C VAL A 53 5.48 -3.15 2.91
N THR A 54 5.58 -2.03 2.18
CA THR A 54 5.27 -1.97 0.73
C THR A 54 6.11 -2.98 -0.04
N LYS A 55 7.43 -3.02 0.21
CA LYS A 55 8.34 -3.98 -0.42
C LYS A 55 7.97 -5.43 -0.10
N ALA A 56 7.57 -5.73 1.14
CA ALA A 56 7.10 -7.06 1.52
C ALA A 56 5.86 -7.44 0.72
N ILE A 57 4.82 -6.60 0.74
CA ILE A 57 3.55 -6.86 0.05
C ILE A 57 3.79 -7.05 -1.46
N ARG A 58 4.61 -6.22 -2.09
CA ARG A 58 4.94 -6.32 -3.52
C ARG A 58 5.68 -7.59 -3.92
N SER A 59 6.30 -8.31 -2.97
CA SER A 59 6.90 -9.61 -3.25
C SER A 59 5.86 -10.70 -3.54
N VAL A 60 4.59 -10.50 -3.16
CA VAL A 60 3.50 -11.47 -3.36
C VAL A 60 2.27 -10.91 -4.06
N ILE A 61 2.07 -9.60 -4.09
CA ILE A 61 0.96 -8.92 -4.77
C ILE A 61 1.50 -8.22 -6.03
N PRO A 62 1.10 -8.61 -7.25
CA PRO A 62 1.43 -7.88 -8.48
C PRO A 62 0.70 -6.53 -8.53
N PRO A 63 1.27 -5.48 -9.15
CA PRO A 63 0.55 -4.23 -9.33
C PRO A 63 -0.44 -4.39 -10.49
N ASP A 64 -1.50 -3.60 -10.50
CA ASP A 64 -2.34 -3.51 -11.69
C ASP A 64 -1.58 -2.79 -12.82
N ASP A 65 -1.56 -3.38 -14.01
CA ASP A 65 -0.91 -2.82 -15.21
C ASP A 65 -1.91 -2.49 -16.34
N TYR A 66 -3.22 -2.64 -16.10
CA TYR A 66 -4.25 -2.52 -17.15
C TYR A 66 -4.96 -1.17 -17.18
N GLU A 67 -5.32 -0.64 -16.01
CA GLU A 67 -6.08 0.60 -15.88
C GLU A 67 -5.28 1.60 -15.06
N ALA A 68 -5.35 2.91 -15.39
CA ALA A 68 -4.93 4.08 -14.58
C ALA A 68 -3.63 3.93 -13.75
N GLU A 69 -3.41 4.73 -12.73
CA GLU A 69 -2.31 4.58 -11.80
C GLU A 69 -2.62 3.43 -10.83
N SER A 70 -1.64 2.56 -10.54
CA SER A 70 -1.79 1.44 -9.61
C SER A 70 -1.21 1.73 -8.22
N VAL A 71 -0.46 2.82 -8.11
CA VAL A 71 0.09 3.34 -6.87
C VAL A 71 -0.39 4.77 -6.74
N LEU A 72 -1.11 5.07 -5.66
CA LEU A 72 -1.57 6.43 -5.38
C LEU A 72 -0.96 6.90 -4.07
N LEU A 73 -0.38 8.08 -4.11
CA LEU A 73 0.17 8.77 -2.95
C LEU A 73 -0.72 9.96 -2.59
N MET A 74 -0.62 10.42 -1.35
CA MET A 74 -1.25 11.68 -0.95
C MET A 74 -0.35 12.84 -1.37
N THR A 75 -0.87 13.82 -2.11
CA THR A 75 -0.13 15.03 -2.47
C THR A 75 0.34 15.75 -1.21
N SER A 76 1.63 16.09 -1.17
CA SER A 76 2.19 16.91 -0.10
C SER A 76 1.74 18.36 -0.26
N GLU A 77 1.48 19.05 0.85
CA GLU A 77 1.27 20.50 0.84
C GLU A 77 2.58 21.28 0.56
N ASP A 78 3.73 20.63 0.70
CA ASP A 78 5.04 21.19 0.40
C ASP A 78 5.35 21.21 -1.10
N ALA A 79 6.20 22.15 -1.52
CA ALA A 79 6.62 22.27 -2.93
C ALA A 79 7.50 21.10 -3.40
N GLU A 80 8.20 20.43 -2.49
CA GLU A 80 9.06 19.29 -2.76
C GLU A 80 8.42 18.01 -2.22
N ARG A 81 8.57 16.92 -2.98
CA ARG A 81 8.08 15.60 -2.59
C ARG A 81 8.87 15.08 -1.39
N PRO A 82 8.21 14.62 -0.30
CA PRO A 82 8.92 14.05 0.85
C PRO A 82 9.71 12.78 0.52
N ASP A 83 10.86 12.59 1.17
CA ASP A 83 11.74 11.41 0.98
C ASP A 83 11.00 10.07 1.12
N VAL A 84 10.08 9.97 2.08
CA VAL A 84 9.28 8.75 2.30
C VAL A 84 8.48 8.35 1.07
N GLN A 85 8.02 9.30 0.26
CA GLN A 85 7.28 9.01 -0.96
C GLN A 85 8.19 8.50 -2.07
N HIS A 86 9.43 9.00 -2.16
CA HIS A 86 10.43 8.43 -3.06
C HIS A 86 10.76 6.98 -2.68
N GLU A 87 10.90 6.70 -1.38
CA GLU A 87 11.12 5.34 -0.86
C GLU A 87 9.92 4.42 -1.13
N LEU A 88 8.68 4.92 -0.97
CA LEU A 88 7.46 4.19 -1.28
C LEU A 88 7.36 3.84 -2.77
N ILE A 89 7.66 4.78 -3.67
CA ILE A 89 7.70 4.51 -5.12
C ILE A 89 8.74 3.43 -5.45
N ALA A 90 9.93 3.56 -4.88
CA ALA A 90 11.00 2.58 -5.08
C ALA A 90 10.61 1.18 -4.54
N ALA A 91 9.97 1.12 -3.38
CA ALA A 91 9.47 -0.12 -2.78
C ALA A 91 8.30 -0.72 -3.56
N ALA A 92 7.44 0.13 -4.13
CA ALA A 92 6.35 -0.29 -4.99
C ALA A 92 6.84 -0.88 -6.32
N ALA A 93 8.00 -0.43 -6.81
CA ALA A 93 8.64 -0.95 -8.02
C ALA A 93 7.66 -1.05 -9.21
N VAL A 94 6.94 0.04 -9.47
CA VAL A 94 6.06 0.20 -10.63
C VAL A 94 6.70 1.20 -11.61
N ALA A 95 6.24 1.21 -12.87
CA ALA A 95 6.70 2.20 -13.84
C ALA A 95 6.24 3.63 -13.41
N PRO A 96 6.99 4.69 -13.76
CA PRO A 96 6.67 6.05 -13.31
C PRO A 96 5.26 6.54 -13.69
N ASP A 97 4.73 6.10 -14.84
CA ASP A 97 3.38 6.38 -15.33
C ASP A 97 2.27 5.62 -14.59
N ARG A 98 2.64 4.72 -13.67
CA ARG A 98 1.73 3.98 -12.79
C ARG A 98 1.61 4.61 -11.40
N VAL A 99 2.32 5.70 -11.15
CA VAL A 99 2.30 6.44 -9.88
C VAL A 99 1.46 7.70 -10.07
N GLY A 100 0.40 7.81 -9.30
CA GLY A 100 -0.45 9.00 -9.22
C GLY A 100 -0.40 9.64 -7.86
N GLU A 101 -0.99 10.84 -7.77
CA GLU A 101 -1.21 11.53 -6.52
C GLU A 101 -2.67 11.96 -6.39
N LEU A 102 -3.16 11.96 -5.16
CA LEU A 102 -4.47 12.46 -4.80
C LEU A 102 -4.32 13.55 -3.75
N GLU A 103 -5.11 14.62 -3.88
CA GLU A 103 -5.32 15.56 -2.79
C GLU A 103 -5.85 14.79 -1.56
N ARG A 104 -5.53 15.29 -0.36
CA ARG A 104 -5.79 14.61 0.92
C ARG A 104 -7.20 14.05 1.07
N PHE A 105 -8.24 14.81 0.72
CA PHE A 105 -9.62 14.33 0.87
C PHE A 105 -9.99 13.29 -0.20
N ALA A 106 -9.49 13.45 -1.43
CA ALA A 106 -9.63 12.44 -2.48
C ALA A 106 -8.91 11.14 -2.11
N PHE A 107 -7.76 11.23 -1.44
CA PHE A 107 -7.06 10.07 -0.90
C PHE A 107 -7.91 9.35 0.16
N TYR A 108 -8.52 10.08 1.09
CA TYR A 108 -9.40 9.49 2.10
C TYR A 108 -10.65 8.84 1.46
N GLU A 109 -11.25 9.49 0.47
CA GLU A 109 -12.38 8.93 -0.27
C GLU A 109 -11.99 7.62 -0.99
N ARG A 110 -10.83 7.60 -1.66
CA ARG A 110 -10.31 6.39 -2.32
C ARG A 110 -10.01 5.28 -1.31
N ALA A 111 -9.34 5.62 -0.21
CA ALA A 111 -9.00 4.68 0.85
C ALA A 111 -10.23 4.10 1.55
N ASN A 112 -11.35 4.84 1.62
CA ASN A 112 -12.61 4.31 2.15
C ASN A 112 -13.22 3.19 1.30
N ALA A 113 -12.82 3.09 0.03
CA ALA A 113 -13.23 2.03 -0.88
C ALA A 113 -12.23 0.86 -0.93
N ALA A 114 -11.10 0.94 -0.22
CA ALA A 114 -10.10 -0.14 -0.15
C ALA A 114 -10.63 -1.33 0.66
N GLN A 115 -10.03 -2.51 0.48
CA GLN A 115 -10.45 -3.76 1.13
C GLN A 115 -9.64 -4.05 2.39
N LEU A 116 -8.48 -3.40 2.56
CA LEU A 116 -7.55 -3.65 3.65
C LEU A 116 -6.75 -2.38 3.97
N VAL A 117 -6.55 -2.10 5.25
CA VAL A 117 -5.59 -1.09 5.72
C VAL A 117 -4.50 -1.77 6.55
N ILE A 118 -3.24 -1.55 6.20
CA ILE A 118 -2.07 -1.91 7.01
C ILE A 118 -1.52 -0.63 7.63
N ARG A 119 -1.77 -0.43 8.92
CA ARG A 119 -1.22 0.70 9.67
C ARG A 119 0.18 0.37 10.16
N THR A 120 1.16 1.12 9.68
CA THR A 120 2.58 0.90 9.94
C THR A 120 3.08 1.76 11.10
N GLY A 121 4.35 1.59 11.45
CA GLY A 121 5.07 2.43 12.40
C GLY A 121 5.73 3.65 11.78
N GLU A 122 5.49 3.95 10.50
CA GLU A 122 6.10 5.08 9.79
C GLU A 122 5.73 6.42 10.47
N PRO A 123 6.70 7.14 11.07
CA PRO A 123 6.41 8.40 11.74
C PRO A 123 6.31 9.59 10.78
N ARG A 124 6.86 9.48 9.55
CA ARG A 124 6.92 10.59 8.58
C ARG A 124 5.54 10.83 7.96
N SER A 125 5.13 12.09 7.92
CA SER A 125 3.91 12.51 7.22
C SER A 125 3.96 12.13 5.74
N TYR A 126 2.78 11.92 5.15
CA TYR A 126 2.63 11.50 3.74
C TYR A 126 3.25 10.13 3.43
N GLY A 127 3.52 9.32 4.46
CA GLY A 127 3.99 7.94 4.35
C GLY A 127 2.88 6.93 4.00
N ASN A 128 1.76 7.40 3.42
CA ASN A 128 0.61 6.60 3.02
C ASN A 128 0.70 6.26 1.52
N LEU A 129 0.31 5.03 1.16
CA LEU A 129 0.24 4.55 -0.21
C LEU A 129 -1.01 3.69 -0.39
N ILE A 130 -1.74 3.89 -1.49
CA ILE A 130 -2.75 2.95 -1.97
C ILE A 130 -2.13 2.11 -3.09
N LEU A 131 -2.27 0.79 -3.01
CA LEU A 131 -1.82 -0.17 -4.02
C LEU A 131 -3.03 -0.91 -4.59
N ARG A 132 -3.23 -0.84 -5.91
CA ARG A 132 -4.22 -1.66 -6.62
C ARG A 132 -3.61 -2.98 -7.09
N LYS A 133 -4.25 -4.09 -6.73
CA LYS A 133 -3.81 -5.45 -7.06
C LYS A 133 -4.06 -5.77 -8.53
N GLY A 134 -3.02 -6.26 -9.19
CA GLY A 134 -3.09 -6.75 -10.57
C GLY A 134 -3.47 -8.21 -10.68
N ILE A 135 -3.45 -8.70 -11.92
CA ILE A 135 -3.70 -10.11 -12.25
C ILE A 135 -2.48 -10.94 -11.85
N VAL A 136 -2.70 -11.97 -11.03
CA VAL A 136 -1.68 -13.00 -10.75
C VAL A 136 -1.54 -13.90 -11.97
N ARG A 137 -0.38 -13.86 -12.64
CA ARG A 137 -0.06 -14.76 -13.75
C ARG A 137 0.66 -16.00 -13.21
N TRP A 138 0.00 -17.15 -13.32
CA TRP A 138 0.64 -18.43 -13.01
C TRP A 138 1.53 -18.82 -14.19
N ASN A 139 2.84 -18.64 -14.02
CA ASN A 139 3.85 -19.20 -14.91
C ASN A 139 4.26 -20.52 -14.26
N GLY A 140 3.72 -21.64 -14.78
CA GLY A 140 3.90 -22.97 -14.20
C GLY A 140 5.33 -23.38 -13.92
#